data_AF-A0A3S4Q4K6-F1
#
_entry.id   AF-A0A3S4Q4K6-F1
#
_cell.length_a   1.000
_cell.length_b   1.000
_cell.length_c   1.000
_cell.angle_alpha   90.00
_cell.angle_beta   90.00
_cell.angle_gamma   90.00
#
_symmetry.space_group_name_H-M   'P 1'
#
loop_
_entity.id
_entity.type
_entity.pdbx_description
1 polymer ?
#
loop_
_entity_poly.entity_id
_entity_poly.type
_entity_poly.pdbx_seq_one_letter_code
_entity_poly.pdbx_strand_id
1 'polypeptide(L)' 'KKVKYTNELYGGNKINVTNVIFTQGSEDLWRELEVTKSTNPTSKAILIDGASECSDIDDSDSEYDSP' A
#
# COMPACT_ATOMS: atom_id res chain seq x y z
N LYS A 1 -5.45 9.02 21.58
CA LYS A 1 -4.51 10.17 21.49
C LYS A 1 -3.40 9.95 20.45
N LYS A 2 -2.74 8.79 20.38
CA LYS A 2 -1.61 8.56 19.45
C LYS A 2 -2.02 8.48 17.96
N VAL A 3 -3.10 7.77 17.62
CA VAL A 3 -3.61 7.66 16.23
C VAL A 3 -3.89 9.03 15.60
N LYS A 4 -4.57 9.91 16.35
CA LYS A 4 -4.88 11.27 15.88
C LYS A 4 -3.60 12.05 15.53
N TYR A 5 -2.60 12.03 16.42
CA TYR A 5 -1.33 12.70 16.18
C TYR A 5 -0.61 12.17 14.94
N THR A 6 -0.54 10.85 14.76
CA THR A 6 0.06 10.22 13.58
C THR A 6 -0.67 10.61 12.30
N ASN A 7 -2.01 10.61 12.31
CA ASN A 7 -2.81 10.99 11.14
C ASN A 7 -2.68 12.47 10.80
N GLU A 8 -2.58 13.34 11.80
CA GLU A 8 -2.36 14.78 11.59
C GLU A 8 -0.95 15.08 11.07
N LEU A 9 0.06 14.36 11.56
CA LEU A 9 1.45 14.54 11.16
C LEU A 9 1.76 13.97 9.78
N TYR A 10 1.28 12.76 9.49
CA TYR A 10 1.63 12.01 8.27
C TYR A 10 0.48 11.90 7.25
N GLY A 11 -0.73 12.36 7.57
CA GLY A 11 -1.85 12.42 6.62
C GLY A 11 -2.72 11.15 6.54
N GLY A 12 -2.42 10.10 7.31
CA GLY A 12 -3.17 8.85 7.29
C GLY A 12 -3.26 8.24 5.89
N ASN A 13 -4.46 7.82 5.47
CA ASN A 13 -4.69 7.29 4.12
C ASN A 13 -4.80 8.36 3.01
N LYS A 14 -4.61 9.64 3.35
CA LYS A 14 -4.59 10.78 2.41
C LYS A 14 -3.25 11.51 2.45
N ILE A 15 -2.17 10.76 2.63
CA ILE A 15 -0.82 11.29 2.64
C ILE A 15 -0.48 11.95 1.29
N ASN A 16 0.16 13.13 1.34
CA ASN A 16 0.64 13.84 0.15
C ASN A 16 2.16 13.73 0.04
N VAL A 17 2.62 12.77 -0.75
CA VAL A 17 4.04 12.50 -1.01
C VAL A 17 4.29 12.38 -2.50
N THR A 18 5.55 12.51 -2.89
CA THR A 18 6.03 12.40 -4.28
C THR A 18 7.02 11.26 -4.41
N ASN A 19 7.04 10.58 -5.56
CA ASN A 19 7.96 9.47 -5.85
C ASN A 19 7.82 8.30 -4.88
N VAL A 20 6.59 8.01 -4.44
CA VAL A 20 6.27 6.85 -3.59
C VAL A 20 5.27 5.95 -4.32
N ILE A 21 5.52 4.64 -4.28
CA ILE A 21 4.57 3.63 -4.73
C ILE A 21 3.99 2.96 -3.48
N PHE A 22 2.67 2.91 -3.41
CA PHE A 22 1.92 2.11 -2.45
C PHE A 22 1.49 0.84 -3.16
N THR A 23 1.98 -0.30 -2.73
CA THR A 23 1.55 -1.62 -3.20
C THR A 23 0.61 -2.23 -2.18
N GLN A 24 -0.42 -2.90 -2.66
CA GLN A 24 -1.39 -3.59 -1.82
C GLN A 24 -1.87 -4.87 -2.48
N GLY A 25 -1.99 -5.94 -1.69
CA GLY A 25 -2.57 -7.20 -2.13
C GLY A 25 -4.11 -7.17 -2.15
N SER A 26 -4.75 -7.94 -3.03
CA SER A 26 -6.21 -8.09 -2.99
C SER A 26 -6.69 -8.92 -1.80
N GLU A 27 -5.87 -9.87 -1.35
CA GLU A 27 -6.17 -10.77 -0.22
C GLU A 27 -5.63 -10.25 1.11
N ASP A 28 -5.06 -9.04 1.11
CA ASP A 28 -4.57 -8.38 2.31
C ASP A 28 -5.74 -7.85 3.17
N LEU A 29 -5.80 -8.35 4.41
CA LEU A 29 -6.81 -7.95 5.40
C LEU A 29 -6.63 -6.50 5.90
N TRP A 30 -5.42 -5.94 5.75
CA TRP A 30 -5.10 -4.58 6.18
C TRP A 30 -5.40 -3.53 5.12
N ARG A 31 -5.75 -3.94 3.90
CA ARG A 31 -5.99 -3.09 2.73
C ARG A 31 -6.91 -1.90 2.98
N GLU A 32 -7.92 -2.04 3.83
CA GLU A 32 -8.84 -0.93 4.17
C GLU A 32 -8.17 0.22 4.94
N LEU A 33 -7.05 -0.06 5.60
CA LEU A 33 -6.27 0.90 6.38
C LEU A 33 -5.20 1.62 5.54
N GLU A 34 -4.94 1.15 4.32
CA GLU A 34 -3.86 1.60 3.44
C GLU A 34 -4.25 2.76 2.51
N VAL A 35 -3.26 3.24 1.74
CA VAL A 35 -3.45 4.23 0.67
C VAL A 35 -3.84 3.50 -0.63
N THR A 36 -5.12 3.18 -0.78
CA THR A 36 -5.62 2.50 -1.99
C THR A 36 -5.79 3.42 -3.21
N LYS A 37 -5.71 4.75 -3.01
CA LYS A 37 -5.78 5.77 -4.07
C LYS A 37 -4.86 6.94 -3.73
N SER A 38 -3.94 7.28 -4.63
CA SER A 38 -3.12 8.48 -4.54
C SER A 38 -3.78 9.67 -5.24
N THR A 39 -3.66 10.85 -4.67
CA THR A 39 -4.04 12.13 -5.29
C THR A 39 -2.86 12.85 -5.95
N ASN A 40 -1.64 12.36 -5.74
CA ASN A 40 -0.42 12.97 -6.28
C ASN A 40 -0.06 12.32 -7.63
N PRO A 41 0.18 13.08 -8.71
CA PRO A 41 0.48 12.51 -10.04
C PRO A 41 1.81 11.73 -10.10
N THR A 42 2.73 11.95 -9.16
CA THR A 42 4.04 11.28 -9.09
C THR A 42 4.09 10.11 -8.11
N SER A 43 2.99 9.84 -7.40
CA SER A 43 2.88 8.72 -6.47
C SER A 43 1.67 7.87 -6.84
N LYS A 44 1.81 6.55 -6.82
CA LYS A 44 0.76 5.64 -7.31
C LYS A 44 0.40 4.61 -6.25
N ALA A 45 -0.87 4.24 -6.21
CA ALA A 45 -1.36 3.08 -5.47
C ALA A 45 -1.62 1.96 -6.47
N ILE A 46 -1.06 0.77 -6.24
CA ILE A 46 -1.08 -0.38 -7.16
C ILE A 46 -1.69 -1.56 -6.42
N LEU A 47 -2.74 -2.13 -7.00
CA LEU A 47 -3.36 -3.36 -6.49
C LEU A 47 -2.75 -4.56 -7.22
N ILE A 48 -2.27 -5.53 -6.45
CA ILE A 48 -1.77 -6.81 -6.94
C ILE A 48 -2.85 -7.86 -6.64
N ASP A 49 -3.48 -8.37 -7.71
CA ASP A 49 -4.54 -9.36 -7.59
C ASP A 49 -3.98 -10.71 -7.14
N GLY A 50 -4.64 -11.37 -6.18
CA GLY A 50 -4.20 -12.64 -5.57
C GLY A 50 -3.08 -12.52 -4.53
N ALA A 51 -2.48 -11.35 -4.32
CA ALA A 51 -1.40 -11.15 -3.36
C ALA A 51 -1.90 -10.88 -1.93
N SER A 52 -1.10 -11.28 -0.95
CA SER A 52 -1.29 -10.98 0.47
C SER A 52 -0.42 -9.79 0.91
N GLU A 53 -0.35 -9.56 2.22
CA GLU A 53 0.50 -8.53 2.83
C GLU A 53 1.95 -8.65 2.36
N CYS A 54 2.48 -7.56 1.79
CA CYS A 54 3.88 -7.41 1.38
C CYS A 54 4.43 -8.51 0.44
N SER A 55 3.60 -9.25 -0.29
CA SER A 55 4.09 -10.33 -1.18
C SER A 55 5.01 -9.82 -2.31
N ASP A 56 5.01 -8.52 -2.60
CA ASP A 56 5.88 -7.88 -3.58
C ASP A 56 7.34 -7.71 -3.13
N ILE A 57 7.65 -7.89 -1.84
CA ILE A 57 9.04 -7.83 -1.31
C ILE A 57 9.60 -9.20 -0.93
N ASP A 58 8.80 -10.26 -1.10
CA ASP A 58 9.25 -11.64 -0.90
C ASP A 58 10.27 -12.05 -1.98
N ASP A 59 10.84 -13.24 -1.82
CA ASP A 59 11.81 -13.79 -2.78
C ASP A 59 11.19 -13.90 -4.17
N SER A 60 11.90 -13.38 -5.16
CA SER A 60 11.47 -13.38 -6.56
C SER A 60 11.27 -14.79 -7.11
N ASP A 61 10.22 -14.96 -7.92
CA ASP A 61 9.91 -16.21 -8.63
C ASP A 61 9.69 -17.38 -7.67
N SER A 62 8.99 -17.12 -6.57
CA SER A 62 8.50 -18.20 -5.72
C SER A 62 7.60 -19.13 -6.56
N GLU A 63 7.59 -20.43 -6.27
CA GLU A 63 6.70 -21.37 -6.99
C GLU A 63 5.21 -20.99 -6.88
N TYR A 64 4.86 -20.08 -5.98
CA TYR A 64 3.49 -19.63 -5.70
C TYR A 64 3.18 -18.23 -6.27
N ASP A 65 4.14 -17.57 -6.92
CA ASP A 65 3.89 -16.28 -7.55
C ASP A 65 2.87 -16.43 -8.67
N SER A 66 1.90 -15.50 -8.70
CA SER A 66 0.92 -15.47 -9.78
C SER A 66 1.59 -15.02 -11.09
N PRO A 67 1.25 -15.63 -12.24
CA PRO A 67 1.85 -15.32 -13.53
C PRO A 67 1.50 -13.94 -14.08
#